data_AF-A0A370TGM0-F1
#
_entry.id   AF-A0A370TGM0-F1
#
_cell.length_a   1.000
_cell.length_b   1.000
_cell.length_c   1.000
_cell.angle_alpha   90.00
_cell.angle_beta   90.00
_cell.angle_gamma   90.00
#
_symmetry.space_group_name_H-M   'P 1'
#
loop_
_entity.id
_entity.type
_entity.pdbx_description
1 polymer ?
#
loop_
_entity_poly.entity_id
_entity_poly.type
_entity_poly.pdbx_seq_one_letter_code
_entity_poly.pdbx_strand_id
1 'polypeptide(L)'
;MWVPAKFRSKVLAEPVRRPQLIEHSSDKNKNKNLETRPQQHPILSAQQHSISQELHGKKPAVFKMPVDYSKWDALELSDDSDVEVHPNVDKRSFIRAKQNQIHQQRFERKNKIETYKYERVVNDGLLKRINALLAALESHSADADKRSPDELMFMAIMETAGDSPNEAPPPPPAGVHTQEKEQPTYSKMMAALVDQVKAKVDEDKPENRFAAYVEDVKSHKAKVEDLQRQLLEELDSLEKEEGRKITSENIHTGFDSSHVTKGKAEDKSTGEAKKSTQKAQTVEVLNPQALGKPLLTKKSDGQQSSGADADADEPMGGDDDDEDEVEASELGKKFASIKAGDYRTCLEFISQHPEVVAEKETDGLLVLAFNSAIDGAYELARQCVHQALLLQYCRALGRDGVRMFFKRITTPGHQAQKVFFDDVNSTFARIKSRAKEIEKQRAQEEAEGTGGVEQIQLHAVDPNTTINIQIPPENSSDPAEIKAKELFNAFPPGLQRALESGSLDEVNKVLGKMSVEEAEEIVAQLSEGGMLSVEEQIIDATTEEGQKALKEFEEQEKAAQQEQAAEQAALSKYSDDPE
;
A
#
# COMPACT_ATOMS: atom_id res chain seq x y z
N MET A 1 59.14 -0.08 4.10
CA MET A 1 58.80 -0.35 2.69
C MET A 1 57.60 -1.29 2.65
N TRP A 2 56.44 -0.82 2.19
CA TRP A 2 55.22 -1.61 2.11
C TRP A 2 55.31 -2.47 0.84
N VAL A 3 55.96 -3.61 1.01
CA VAL A 3 56.16 -4.61 -0.04
C VAL A 3 55.15 -5.73 0.24
N PRO A 4 54.29 -6.12 -0.72
CA PRO A 4 53.32 -7.18 -0.52
C PRO A 4 53.98 -8.44 0.03
N ALA A 5 53.28 -9.18 0.91
CA ALA A 5 53.85 -10.26 1.70
C ALA A 5 54.60 -11.34 0.88
N LYS A 6 54.27 -11.51 -0.40
CA LYS A 6 54.98 -12.40 -1.34
C LYS A 6 56.41 -11.95 -1.69
N PHE A 7 56.72 -10.67 -1.59
CA PHE A 7 58.01 -10.10 -1.97
C PHE A 7 58.94 -9.80 -0.78
N ARG A 8 58.46 -9.90 0.47
CA ARG A 8 59.31 -9.83 1.67
C ARG A 8 60.36 -10.96 1.74
N SER A 9 60.10 -12.10 1.12
CA SER A 9 60.94 -13.30 1.18
C SER A 9 62.20 -13.26 0.31
N LYS A 10 62.30 -12.33 -0.65
CA LYS A 10 63.46 -12.24 -1.57
C LYS A 10 64.47 -11.13 -1.22
N VAL A 11 64.13 -10.22 -0.32
CA VAL A 11 64.99 -9.07 0.04
C VAL A 11 65.64 -9.23 1.43
N LEU A 12 65.26 -10.27 2.19
CA LEU A 12 65.77 -10.55 3.53
C LEU A 12 66.23 -12.01 3.60
N ALA A 13 67.48 -12.28 3.22
CA ALA A 13 68.07 -13.60 3.42
C ALA A 13 69.52 -13.47 3.89
N GLU A 14 69.73 -13.66 5.20
CA GLU A 14 70.95 -14.24 5.75
C GLU A 14 70.62 -15.14 6.97
N PRO A 15 71.46 -16.13 7.29
CA PRO A 15 70.99 -17.47 7.60
C PRO A 15 71.25 -17.86 9.06
N VAL A 16 70.23 -18.08 9.89
CA VAL A 16 70.48 -18.61 11.24
C VAL A 16 69.37 -19.55 11.74
N ARG A 17 69.79 -20.82 11.91
CA ARG A 17 69.38 -21.85 12.89
C ARG A 17 68.00 -22.52 12.78
N ARG A 18 68.08 -23.83 12.55
CA ARG A 18 67.05 -24.85 12.83
C ARG A 18 66.60 -24.79 14.30
N PRO A 19 65.29 -24.89 14.59
CA PRO A 19 64.83 -25.30 15.90
C PRO A 19 64.80 -26.83 16.01
N GLN A 20 65.28 -27.31 17.14
CA GLN A 20 65.25 -28.69 17.60
C GLN A 20 63.80 -29.15 17.81
N LEU A 21 63.45 -30.30 17.26
CA LEU A 21 62.22 -31.03 17.60
C LEU A 21 62.52 -31.94 18.79
N ILE A 22 61.70 -31.77 19.82
CA ILE A 22 61.66 -32.55 21.05
C ILE A 22 61.12 -33.94 20.70
N GLU A 23 61.97 -34.96 20.78
CA GLU A 23 61.55 -36.36 20.83
C GLU A 23 61.20 -36.72 22.28
N HIS A 24 60.01 -37.27 22.50
CA HIS A 24 59.71 -38.10 23.67
C HIS A 24 59.21 -39.47 23.20
N SER A 25 60.03 -40.44 23.55
CA SER A 25 59.88 -41.89 23.56
C SER A 25 58.57 -42.39 24.19
N SER A 26 57.93 -43.40 23.60
CA SER A 26 57.81 -44.73 24.24
C SER A 26 57.00 -45.75 23.42
N ASP A 27 57.70 -46.79 22.97
CA ASP A 27 57.47 -48.20 23.28
C ASP A 27 56.12 -48.92 23.00
N LYS A 28 56.30 -50.00 22.20
CA LYS A 28 55.84 -51.40 22.38
C LYS A 28 54.58 -51.91 21.65
N ASN A 29 54.89 -52.69 20.61
CA ASN A 29 54.73 -54.16 20.56
C ASN A 29 53.32 -54.77 20.39
N LYS A 30 53.03 -55.39 19.23
CA LYS A 30 52.77 -56.85 19.08
C LYS A 30 52.28 -57.27 17.68
N ASN A 31 53.02 -58.24 17.12
CA ASN A 31 52.70 -59.29 16.14
C ASN A 31 51.22 -59.53 15.75
N LYS A 32 50.96 -59.83 14.46
CA LYS A 32 50.82 -61.22 13.93
C LYS A 32 50.52 -61.26 12.41
N ASN A 33 51.39 -62.00 11.70
CA ASN A 33 51.19 -62.88 10.54
C ASN A 33 49.88 -62.82 9.73
N LEU A 34 50.01 -62.76 8.40
CA LEU A 34 49.91 -63.97 7.55
C LEU A 34 50.37 -63.69 6.11
N GLU A 35 51.31 -64.52 5.66
CA GLU A 35 51.77 -64.70 4.27
C GLU A 35 50.65 -65.19 3.35
N THR A 36 50.69 -64.79 2.07
CA THR A 36 50.74 -65.73 0.93
C THR A 36 51.09 -65.01 -0.39
N ARG A 37 52.21 -65.48 -0.97
CA ARG A 37 52.85 -65.29 -2.29
C ARG A 37 51.93 -65.59 -3.52
N PRO A 38 52.41 -65.54 -4.79
CA PRO A 38 53.40 -64.67 -5.46
C PRO A 38 53.02 -64.27 -6.93
N GLN A 39 53.97 -63.55 -7.55
CA GLN A 39 54.20 -63.18 -8.95
C GLN A 39 53.76 -64.14 -10.09
N GLN A 40 53.50 -63.56 -11.28
CA GLN A 40 54.14 -63.92 -12.57
C GLN A 40 53.85 -62.88 -13.68
N HIS A 41 54.88 -62.40 -14.38
CA HIS A 41 54.85 -61.73 -15.69
C HIS A 41 55.00 -62.78 -16.82
N PRO A 42 55.16 -62.41 -18.11
CA PRO A 42 54.20 -61.89 -19.11
C PRO A 42 54.13 -62.83 -20.36
N ILE A 43 53.40 -62.46 -21.44
CA ILE A 43 53.67 -62.68 -22.90
C ILE A 43 52.35 -62.72 -23.71
N LEU A 44 52.42 -62.22 -24.96
CA LEU A 44 51.43 -62.07 -26.06
C LEU A 44 50.74 -60.68 -26.09
N SER A 45 51.33 -59.64 -26.68
CA SER A 45 51.78 -59.39 -28.06
C SER A 45 50.66 -59.24 -29.10
N ALA A 46 50.61 -58.03 -29.67
CA ALA A 46 50.36 -57.75 -31.09
C ALA A 46 48.93 -57.87 -31.64
N GLN A 47 48.08 -56.86 -31.41
CA GLN A 47 47.04 -56.51 -32.42
C GLN A 47 46.43 -55.09 -32.35
N GLN A 48 47.08 -54.08 -31.75
CA GLN A 48 46.48 -52.71 -31.68
C GLN A 48 47.39 -51.54 -32.06
N HIS A 49 48.63 -51.79 -32.51
CA HIS A 49 49.58 -50.72 -32.87
C HIS A 49 49.72 -50.50 -34.39
N SER A 50 48.61 -50.43 -35.13
CA SER A 50 48.66 -50.09 -36.57
C SER A 50 47.46 -49.29 -37.12
N ILE A 51 46.73 -48.54 -36.28
CA ILE A 51 45.62 -47.68 -36.76
C ILE A 51 45.70 -46.22 -36.23
N SER A 52 46.75 -45.81 -35.50
CA SER A 52 46.78 -44.46 -34.89
C SER A 52 47.89 -43.53 -35.39
N GLN A 53 48.60 -43.84 -36.49
CA GLN A 53 49.70 -43.01 -37.00
C GLN A 53 49.44 -42.22 -38.29
N GLU A 54 48.19 -42.10 -38.76
CA GLU A 54 47.91 -41.43 -40.05
C GLU A 54 46.91 -40.26 -39.99
N LEU A 55 46.90 -39.46 -38.90
CA LEU A 55 46.08 -38.24 -38.81
C LEU A 55 46.80 -37.01 -38.24
N HIS A 56 48.13 -36.94 -38.29
CA HIS A 56 48.91 -35.77 -37.81
C HIS A 56 49.29 -34.75 -38.90
N GLY A 57 48.40 -34.51 -39.88
CA GLY A 57 48.73 -33.67 -41.05
C GLY A 57 47.71 -32.62 -41.47
N LYS A 58 46.61 -32.40 -40.75
CA LYS A 58 45.65 -31.33 -41.06
C LYS A 58 45.28 -30.57 -39.79
N LYS A 59 45.75 -29.33 -39.68
CA LYS A 59 45.13 -28.33 -38.81
C LYS A 59 43.63 -28.34 -39.14
N PRO A 60 42.71 -28.49 -38.17
CA PRO A 60 41.30 -28.36 -38.47
C PRO A 60 41.10 -26.94 -39.03
N ALA A 61 40.63 -26.88 -40.28
CA ALA A 61 40.20 -25.61 -40.86
C ALA A 61 39.11 -25.08 -39.94
N VAL A 62 39.37 -23.94 -39.30
CA VAL A 62 38.38 -23.21 -38.53
C VAL A 62 37.25 -22.88 -39.52
N PHE A 63 36.16 -23.65 -39.45
CA PHE A 63 34.92 -23.35 -40.13
C PHE A 63 34.43 -22.02 -39.53
N LYS A 64 34.85 -20.92 -40.13
CA LYS A 64 34.41 -19.58 -39.75
C LYS A 64 32.97 -19.48 -40.23
N MET A 65 32.02 -19.83 -39.35
CA MET A 65 30.61 -19.61 -39.65
C MET A 65 30.44 -18.13 -39.99
N PRO A 66 29.61 -17.77 -41.00
CA PRO A 66 29.41 -16.37 -41.40
C PRO A 66 28.90 -15.46 -40.27
N VAL A 67 28.42 -16.05 -39.17
CA VAL A 67 27.96 -15.39 -37.95
C VAL A 67 28.70 -15.99 -36.75
N ASP A 68 29.29 -15.13 -35.93
CA ASP A 68 30.07 -15.49 -34.75
C ASP A 68 29.28 -15.22 -33.46
N TYR A 69 28.99 -16.28 -32.71
CA TYR A 69 28.28 -16.25 -31.43
C TYR A 69 29.20 -16.59 -30.24
N SER A 70 30.52 -16.69 -30.46
CA SER A 70 31.51 -17.05 -29.45
C SER A 70 31.54 -16.14 -28.22
N LYS A 71 30.98 -14.92 -28.35
CA LYS A 71 30.75 -14.02 -27.21
C LYS A 71 30.01 -14.71 -26.06
N TRP A 72 29.02 -15.56 -26.37
CA TRP A 72 28.18 -16.20 -25.36
C TRP A 72 28.75 -17.52 -24.82
N ASP A 73 29.84 -18.04 -25.41
CA ASP A 73 30.56 -19.21 -24.88
C ASP A 73 31.23 -18.91 -23.52
N ALA A 74 31.42 -17.63 -23.21
CA ALA A 74 32.06 -17.12 -22.00
C ALA A 74 31.11 -16.82 -20.83
N LEU A 75 29.85 -17.29 -20.87
CA LEU A 75 28.88 -17.04 -19.80
C LEU A 75 29.20 -17.84 -18.53
N GLU A 76 29.21 -17.17 -17.37
CA GLU A 76 29.38 -17.82 -16.07
C GLU A 76 28.12 -17.66 -15.21
N LEU A 77 27.28 -18.69 -15.23
CA LEU A 77 26.08 -18.81 -14.40
C LEU A 77 26.45 -19.39 -13.04
N SER A 78 26.22 -18.62 -11.97
CA SER A 78 26.49 -19.06 -10.60
C SER A 78 25.44 -20.04 -10.06
N ASP A 79 24.21 -19.97 -10.58
CA ASP A 79 23.09 -20.86 -10.24
C ASP A 79 22.67 -21.68 -11.47
N ASP A 80 23.61 -22.48 -11.98
CA ASP A 80 23.34 -23.38 -13.11
C ASP A 80 22.66 -24.65 -12.63
N SER A 81 21.34 -24.72 -12.85
CA SER A 81 20.52 -25.89 -12.50
C SER A 81 20.80 -27.10 -13.37
N ASP A 82 21.47 -26.94 -14.51
CA ASP A 82 21.68 -28.01 -15.49
C ASP A 82 23.06 -28.66 -15.36
N VAL A 83 23.82 -28.30 -14.32
CA VAL A 83 25.11 -28.92 -14.04
C VAL A 83 24.96 -30.43 -13.84
N GLU A 84 25.61 -31.20 -14.71
CA GLU A 84 25.73 -32.65 -14.58
C GLU A 84 26.65 -32.96 -13.39
N VAL A 85 26.06 -33.51 -12.33
CA VAL A 85 26.78 -33.98 -11.15
C VAL A 85 26.89 -35.50 -11.19
N HIS A 86 27.94 -36.04 -10.56
CA HIS A 86 28.06 -37.48 -10.39
C HIS A 86 26.84 -38.01 -9.59
N PRO A 87 26.31 -39.22 -9.89
CA PRO A 87 25.14 -39.78 -9.21
C PRO A 87 25.19 -39.85 -7.67
N ASN A 88 26.39 -39.78 -7.08
CA ASN A 88 26.60 -39.80 -5.62
C ASN A 88 26.72 -38.42 -4.98
N VAL A 89 26.69 -37.35 -5.76
CA VAL A 89 26.79 -35.97 -5.28
C VAL A 89 25.39 -35.37 -5.28
N ASP A 90 24.96 -34.85 -4.14
CA ASP A 90 23.71 -34.09 -4.09
C ASP A 90 23.84 -32.80 -4.90
N LYS A 91 23.03 -32.71 -5.95
CA LYS A 91 23.01 -31.61 -6.90
C LYS A 91 22.79 -30.26 -6.22
N ARG A 92 21.91 -30.19 -5.20
CA ARG A 92 21.54 -28.92 -4.56
C ARG A 92 22.69 -28.34 -3.72
N SER A 93 23.32 -29.18 -2.90
CA SER A 93 24.47 -28.75 -2.10
C SER A 93 25.69 -28.44 -2.98
N PHE A 94 25.89 -29.19 -4.07
CA PHE A 94 26.96 -28.92 -5.03
C PHE A 94 26.78 -27.57 -5.73
N ILE A 95 25.58 -27.25 -6.23
CA ILE A 95 25.31 -25.94 -6.88
C ILE A 95 25.59 -24.81 -5.90
N ARG A 96 25.10 -24.91 -4.65
CA ARG A 96 25.35 -23.88 -3.62
C ARG A 96 26.84 -23.73 -3.28
N ALA A 97 27.56 -24.84 -3.16
CA ALA A 97 28.99 -24.80 -2.89
C ALA A 97 29.77 -24.15 -4.04
N LYS A 98 29.42 -24.51 -5.28
CA LYS A 98 30.00 -23.92 -6.50
C LYS A 98 29.67 -22.43 -6.63
N GLN A 99 28.43 -22.04 -6.32
CA GLN A 99 28.00 -20.65 -6.25
C GLN A 99 28.88 -19.86 -5.25
N ASN A 100 29.01 -20.34 -4.02
CA ASN A 100 29.84 -19.71 -3.00
C ASN A 100 31.31 -19.61 -3.43
N GLN A 101 31.85 -20.67 -4.04
CA GLN A 101 33.21 -20.66 -4.57
C GLN A 101 33.39 -19.60 -5.66
N ILE A 102 32.45 -19.50 -6.61
CA ILE A 102 32.48 -18.49 -7.68
C ILE A 102 32.40 -17.09 -7.09
N HIS A 103 31.47 -16.83 -6.16
CA HIS A 103 31.37 -15.53 -5.50
C HIS A 103 32.64 -15.17 -4.71
N GLN A 104 33.22 -16.14 -3.98
CA GLN A 104 34.45 -15.94 -3.25
C GLN A 104 35.62 -15.60 -4.19
N GLN A 105 35.78 -16.36 -5.28
CA GLN A 105 36.83 -16.09 -6.27
C GLN A 105 36.65 -14.73 -6.95
N ARG A 106 35.41 -14.33 -7.24
CA ARG A 106 35.10 -13.00 -7.80
C ARG A 106 35.44 -11.89 -6.81
N PHE A 107 35.02 -12.04 -5.56
CA PHE A 107 35.31 -11.09 -4.49
C PHE A 107 36.82 -10.95 -4.26
N GLU A 108 37.54 -12.08 -4.18
CA GLU A 108 39.01 -12.08 -4.05
C GLU A 108 39.69 -11.41 -5.23
N ARG A 109 39.21 -11.64 -6.47
CA ARG A 109 39.76 -11.00 -7.67
C ARG A 109 39.52 -9.48 -7.65
N LYS A 110 38.29 -9.04 -7.40
CA LYS A 110 37.95 -7.62 -7.30
C LYS A 110 38.77 -6.91 -6.23
N ASN A 111 38.85 -7.51 -5.04
CA ASN A 111 39.65 -6.95 -3.95
C ASN A 111 41.13 -6.85 -4.31
N LYS A 112 41.71 -7.84 -5.01
CA LYS A 112 43.08 -7.76 -5.53
C LYS A 112 43.25 -6.64 -6.55
N ILE A 113 42.33 -6.49 -7.50
CA ILE A 113 42.37 -5.42 -8.51
C ILE A 113 42.33 -4.05 -7.82
N GLU A 114 41.41 -3.85 -6.89
CA GLU A 114 41.29 -2.60 -6.12
C GLU A 114 42.53 -2.34 -5.25
N THR A 115 43.06 -3.38 -4.61
CA THR A 115 44.30 -3.30 -3.82
C THR A 115 45.47 -2.87 -4.69
N TYR A 116 45.69 -3.50 -5.85
CA TYR A 116 46.80 -3.15 -6.74
C TYR A 116 46.63 -1.77 -7.39
N LYS A 117 45.40 -1.37 -7.72
CA LYS A 117 45.11 0.00 -8.17
C LYS A 117 45.48 1.02 -7.11
N TYR A 118 45.14 0.74 -5.86
CA TYR A 118 45.48 1.59 -4.72
C TYR A 118 46.99 1.63 -4.46
N GLU A 119 47.65 0.47 -4.38
CA GLU A 119 49.10 0.36 -4.19
C GLU A 119 49.88 1.10 -5.28
N ARG A 120 49.39 1.09 -6.53
CA ARG A 120 49.99 1.87 -7.62
C ARG A 120 49.98 3.36 -7.32
N VAL A 121 48.85 3.90 -6.87
CA VAL A 121 48.72 5.34 -6.52
C VAL A 121 49.66 5.71 -5.37
N VAL A 122 49.82 4.82 -4.39
CA VAL A 122 50.76 5.02 -3.28
C VAL A 122 52.22 4.98 -3.78
N ASN A 123 52.57 3.98 -4.59
CA ASN A 123 53.92 3.86 -5.14
C ASN A 123 54.28 5.04 -6.06
N ASP A 124 53.34 5.53 -6.87
CA ASP A 124 53.50 6.77 -7.65
C ASP A 124 53.82 7.98 -6.76
N GLY A 125 53.12 8.12 -5.64
CA GLY A 125 53.36 9.18 -4.66
C GLY A 125 54.72 9.05 -3.95
N LEU A 126 55.17 7.83 -3.69
CA LEU A 126 56.47 7.53 -3.10
C LEU A 126 57.61 7.78 -4.09
N LEU A 127 57.47 7.35 -5.34
CA LEU A 127 58.44 7.59 -6.41
C LEU A 127 58.68 9.09 -6.65
N LYS A 128 57.62 9.91 -6.64
CA LYS A 128 57.75 11.38 -6.75
C LYS A 128 58.66 11.95 -5.66
N ARG A 129 58.53 11.46 -4.43
CA ARG A 129 59.35 11.91 -3.29
C ARG A 129 60.78 11.38 -3.33
N ILE A 130 60.97 10.12 -3.73
CA ILE A 130 62.32 9.56 -3.92
C ILE A 130 63.06 10.34 -5.03
N ASN A 131 62.37 10.69 -6.11
CA ASN A 131 62.93 11.52 -7.17
C ASN A 131 63.28 12.93 -6.68
N ALA A 132 62.43 13.54 -5.86
CA ALA A 132 62.73 14.84 -5.24
C ALA A 132 63.93 14.76 -4.29
N LEU A 133 64.02 13.71 -3.48
CA LEU A 133 65.17 13.45 -2.60
C LEU A 133 66.46 13.25 -3.39
N LEU A 134 66.42 12.47 -4.48
CA LEU A 134 67.57 12.31 -5.37
C LEU A 134 68.00 13.63 -6.01
N ALA A 135 67.06 14.44 -6.48
CA ALA A 135 67.37 15.74 -7.05
C ALA A 135 67.99 16.69 -6.03
N ALA A 136 67.47 16.71 -4.79
CA ALA A 136 68.05 17.48 -3.69
C ALA A 136 69.47 17.00 -3.37
N LEU A 137 69.69 15.68 -3.23
CA LEU A 137 71.03 15.12 -3.02
C LEU A 137 72.00 15.47 -4.15
N GLU A 138 71.58 15.35 -5.41
CA GLU A 138 72.42 15.71 -6.56
C GLU A 138 72.74 17.21 -6.59
N SER A 139 71.84 18.09 -6.13
CA SER A 139 72.11 19.53 -6.03
C SER A 139 73.16 19.87 -4.96
N HIS A 140 73.23 19.08 -3.89
CA HIS A 140 74.20 19.24 -2.82
C HIS A 140 75.54 18.52 -3.09
N SER A 141 75.71 17.92 -4.27
CA SER A 141 76.94 17.17 -4.61
C SER A 141 78.20 18.05 -4.61
N ALA A 142 78.06 19.34 -4.88
CA ALA A 142 79.17 20.31 -4.86
C ALA A 142 79.63 20.69 -3.43
N ASP A 143 78.78 20.45 -2.43
CA ASP A 143 79.09 20.70 -1.02
C ASP A 143 79.50 19.43 -0.26
N ALA A 144 79.60 18.28 -0.97
CA ALA A 144 80.06 16.99 -0.45
C ALA A 144 81.46 17.07 0.19
N ASP A 145 82.33 17.96 -0.29
CA ASP A 145 83.68 18.16 0.24
C ASP A 145 83.73 19.08 1.47
N LYS A 146 82.65 19.84 1.75
CA LYS A 146 82.63 20.89 2.79
C LYS A 146 81.84 20.52 4.03
N ARG A 147 80.84 19.64 3.91
CA ARG A 147 79.95 19.22 5.01
C ARG A 147 79.98 17.72 5.21
N SER A 148 79.49 17.27 6.36
CA SER A 148 79.39 15.83 6.62
C SER A 148 78.33 15.19 5.70
N PRO A 149 78.56 13.99 5.14
CA PRO A 149 77.59 13.30 4.28
C PRO A 149 76.21 13.10 4.92
N ASP A 150 76.18 12.88 6.24
CA ASP A 150 74.95 12.68 7.00
C ASP A 150 74.16 13.99 7.17
N GLU A 151 74.85 15.13 7.31
CA GLU A 151 74.23 16.45 7.36
C GLU A 151 73.62 16.83 6.00
N LEU A 152 74.30 16.51 4.89
CA LEU A 152 73.76 16.71 3.55
C LEU A 152 72.53 15.83 3.28
N MET A 153 72.53 14.59 3.75
CA MET A 153 71.36 13.70 3.68
C MET A 153 70.19 14.27 4.49
N PHE A 154 70.44 14.77 5.70
CA PHE A 154 69.43 15.38 6.55
C PHE A 154 68.87 16.67 5.94
N MET A 155 69.72 17.52 5.36
CA MET A 155 69.30 18.73 4.63
C MET A 155 68.40 18.40 3.44
N ALA A 156 68.79 17.42 2.62
CA ALA A 156 67.99 16.99 1.46
C ALA A 156 66.61 16.44 1.88
N ILE A 157 66.53 15.73 3.02
CA ILE A 157 65.26 15.26 3.57
C ILE A 157 64.41 16.44 4.06
N MET A 158 65.01 17.42 4.73
CA MET A 158 64.28 18.58 5.26
C MET A 158 63.72 19.46 4.13
N GLU A 159 64.48 19.65 3.05
CA GLU A 159 64.04 20.38 1.85
C GLU A 159 62.90 19.66 1.12
N THR A 160 62.87 18.32 1.17
CA THR A 160 61.86 17.52 0.46
C THR A 160 60.62 17.20 1.30
N ALA A 161 60.76 17.21 2.62
CA ALA A 161 59.66 17.07 3.57
C ALA A 161 58.89 18.38 3.81
N GLY A 162 59.52 19.53 3.56
CA GLY A 162 59.00 20.85 3.94
C GLY A 162 57.82 21.39 3.12
N ASP A 163 57.47 20.82 1.97
CA ASP A 163 56.51 21.44 1.05
C ASP A 163 55.70 20.45 0.20
N SER A 164 54.98 19.51 0.82
CA SER A 164 54.06 18.62 0.09
C SER A 164 52.65 18.61 0.68
N PRO A 165 51.64 19.21 0.00
CA PRO A 165 50.25 19.22 0.46
C PRO A 165 49.58 17.83 0.47
N ASN A 166 50.25 16.79 -0.04
CA ASN A 166 49.74 15.42 -0.18
C ASN A 166 50.44 14.42 0.74
N GLU A 167 50.68 14.79 2.00
CA GLU A 167 51.51 14.05 2.95
C GLU A 167 50.97 12.67 3.38
N ALA A 168 49.65 12.50 3.32
CA ALA A 168 49.00 11.20 3.49
C ALA A 168 48.70 10.56 2.13
N PRO A 169 48.84 9.23 1.99
CA PRO A 169 48.26 8.53 0.86
C PRO A 169 46.73 8.75 0.82
N PRO A 170 46.10 8.68 -0.36
CA PRO A 170 44.65 8.77 -0.44
C PRO A 170 43.99 7.68 0.42
N PRO A 171 42.77 7.88 0.94
CA PRO A 171 42.09 6.84 1.70
C PRO A 171 41.89 5.59 0.84
N PRO A 172 42.01 4.38 1.42
CA PRO A 172 41.83 3.14 0.68
C PRO A 172 40.36 2.98 0.26
N PRO A 173 40.09 2.38 -0.92
CA PRO A 173 38.73 2.05 -1.31
C PRO A 173 38.15 0.95 -0.39
N ALA A 174 36.82 0.83 -0.38
CA ALA A 174 36.10 -0.09 0.50
C ALA A 174 36.56 -1.55 0.29
N GLY A 175 37.01 -2.22 1.36
CA GLY A 175 37.46 -3.62 1.32
C GLY A 175 38.98 -3.81 1.15
N VAL A 176 39.71 -2.76 0.81
CA VAL A 176 41.18 -2.76 0.72
C VAL A 176 41.80 -2.43 2.08
N HIS A 177 42.78 -3.24 2.51
CA HIS A 177 43.54 -3.07 3.76
C HIS A 177 42.70 -2.97 5.04
N THR A 178 41.62 -3.75 5.12
CA THR A 178 40.67 -3.78 6.27
C THR A 178 41.29 -4.12 7.63
N GLN A 179 42.52 -4.67 7.66
CA GLN A 179 43.21 -5.07 8.89
C GLN A 179 44.15 -3.98 9.46
N GLU A 180 44.51 -2.97 8.66
CA GLU A 180 45.40 -1.89 9.09
C GLU A 180 44.60 -0.61 9.35
N LYS A 181 44.49 -0.23 10.63
CA LYS A 181 43.66 0.92 11.07
C LYS A 181 44.26 2.28 10.71
N GLU A 182 45.58 2.37 10.57
CA GLU A 182 46.28 3.62 10.27
C GLU A 182 47.34 3.39 9.20
N GLN A 183 47.20 4.11 8.09
CA GLN A 183 48.15 4.03 6.99
C GLN A 183 49.38 4.90 7.31
N PRO A 184 50.60 4.40 7.06
CA PRO A 184 51.80 5.21 7.26
C PRO A 184 51.78 6.40 6.29
N THR A 185 52.10 7.58 6.81
CA THR A 185 52.33 8.78 5.99
C THR A 185 53.55 8.59 5.09
N TYR A 186 53.62 9.38 4.03
CA TYR A 186 54.76 9.29 3.11
C TYR A 186 56.08 9.67 3.77
N SER A 187 56.11 10.64 4.68
CA SER A 187 57.31 10.96 5.47
C SER A 187 57.77 9.78 6.30
N LYS A 188 56.86 9.00 6.91
CA LYS A 188 57.22 7.80 7.66
C LYS A 188 57.83 6.72 6.75
N MET A 189 57.31 6.59 5.52
CA MET A 189 57.88 5.68 4.53
C MET A 189 59.25 6.12 4.02
N MET A 190 59.44 7.43 3.80
CA MET A 190 60.71 8.02 3.40
C MET A 190 61.75 7.94 4.52
N ALA A 191 61.39 8.22 5.76
CA ALA A 191 62.27 8.06 6.92
C ALA A 191 62.78 6.61 7.05
N ALA A 192 61.87 5.63 6.90
CA ALA A 192 62.26 4.22 6.91
C ALA A 192 63.19 3.85 5.73
N LEU A 193 63.06 4.49 4.57
CA LEU A 193 63.99 4.31 3.44
C LEU A 193 65.36 4.88 3.79
N VAL A 194 65.42 6.09 4.34
CA VAL A 194 66.66 6.75 4.75
C VAL A 194 67.38 5.94 5.82
N ASP A 195 66.65 5.44 6.82
CA ASP A 195 67.22 4.58 7.87
C ASP A 195 67.82 3.30 7.28
N GLN A 196 67.16 2.69 6.29
CA GLN A 196 67.67 1.51 5.59
C GLN A 196 68.91 1.80 4.78
N VAL A 197 68.96 2.95 4.10
CA VAL A 197 70.15 3.37 3.35
C VAL A 197 71.30 3.66 4.32
N LYS A 198 71.05 4.40 5.40
CA LYS A 198 72.05 4.69 6.43
C LYS A 198 72.63 3.42 7.05
N ALA A 199 71.77 2.46 7.43
CA ALA A 199 72.22 1.19 7.98
C ALA A 199 73.16 0.44 7.02
N LYS A 200 72.84 0.39 5.72
CA LYS A 200 73.70 -0.24 4.71
C LYS A 200 75.03 0.48 4.51
N VAL A 201 75.00 1.80 4.40
CA VAL A 201 76.23 2.61 4.25
C VAL A 201 77.13 2.50 5.50
N ASP A 202 76.53 2.37 6.69
CA ASP A 202 77.25 2.11 7.95
C ASP A 202 77.85 0.69 8.01
N GLU A 203 77.17 -0.30 7.42
CA GLU A 203 77.65 -1.68 7.29
C GLU A 203 78.82 -1.80 6.29
N ASP A 204 78.67 -1.24 5.08
CA ASP A 204 79.62 -1.37 3.98
C ASP A 204 80.88 -0.50 4.12
N LYS A 205 80.82 0.55 4.96
CA LYS A 205 81.90 1.51 5.24
C LYS A 205 82.69 1.96 3.99
N PRO A 206 82.02 2.50 2.96
CA PRO A 206 82.67 2.95 1.74
C PRO A 206 83.55 4.19 1.98
N GLU A 207 84.60 4.36 1.17
CA GLU A 207 85.50 5.52 1.22
C GLU A 207 84.73 6.83 0.97
N ASN A 208 83.73 6.80 0.07
CA ASN A 208 82.86 7.93 -0.24
C ASN A 208 81.41 7.66 0.20
N ARG A 209 81.12 7.93 1.48
CA ARG A 209 79.77 7.76 2.07
C ARG A 209 78.67 8.48 1.29
N PHE A 210 78.93 9.69 0.81
CA PHE A 210 77.95 10.47 0.04
C PHE A 210 77.60 9.80 -1.30
N ALA A 211 78.59 9.28 -2.03
CA ALA A 211 78.35 8.57 -3.28
C ALA A 211 77.54 7.28 -3.05
N ALA A 212 77.84 6.56 -1.96
CA ALA A 212 77.09 5.37 -1.57
C ALA A 212 75.63 5.69 -1.20
N TYR A 213 75.37 6.78 -0.48
CA TYR A 213 74.00 7.26 -0.22
C TYR A 213 73.21 7.48 -1.51
N VAL A 214 73.80 8.15 -2.51
CA VAL A 214 73.14 8.42 -3.79
C VAL A 214 72.89 7.13 -4.58
N GLU A 215 73.87 6.22 -4.62
CA GLU A 215 73.75 4.93 -5.32
C GLU A 215 72.68 4.04 -4.68
N ASP A 216 72.63 3.97 -3.35
CA ASP A 216 71.65 3.17 -2.65
C ASP A 216 70.22 3.72 -2.80
N VAL A 217 70.04 5.05 -2.73
CA VAL A 217 68.73 5.66 -3.01
C VAL A 217 68.31 5.40 -4.47
N LYS A 218 69.24 5.44 -5.43
CA LYS A 218 68.99 5.03 -6.83
C LYS A 218 68.59 3.55 -6.93
N SER A 219 69.22 2.66 -6.14
CA SER A 219 68.83 1.25 -6.07
C SER A 219 67.41 1.06 -5.52
N HIS A 220 67.04 1.84 -4.50
CA HIS A 220 65.70 1.80 -3.91
C HIS A 220 64.65 2.36 -4.87
N LYS A 221 64.96 3.42 -5.63
CA LYS A 221 64.13 3.90 -6.73
C LYS A 221 63.87 2.81 -7.76
N ALA A 222 64.93 2.15 -8.26
CA ALA A 222 64.82 1.08 -9.25
C ALA A 222 63.95 -0.09 -8.74
N LYS A 223 64.08 -0.46 -7.46
CA LYS A 223 63.23 -1.49 -6.83
C LYS A 223 61.75 -1.10 -6.82
N VAL A 224 61.43 0.16 -6.53
CA VAL A 224 60.04 0.64 -6.54
C VAL A 224 59.49 0.68 -7.97
N GLU A 225 60.31 1.10 -8.95
CA GLU A 225 59.93 1.07 -10.37
C GLU A 225 59.69 -0.37 -10.88
N ASP A 226 60.54 -1.32 -10.49
CA ASP A 226 60.36 -2.74 -10.82
C ASP A 226 59.10 -3.34 -10.19
N LEU A 227 58.82 -3.02 -8.92
CA LEU A 227 57.57 -3.41 -8.24
C LEU A 227 56.36 -2.83 -8.98
N GLN A 228 56.45 -1.58 -9.42
CA GLN A 228 55.38 -0.93 -10.14
C GLN A 228 55.13 -1.55 -11.53
N ARG A 229 56.19 -1.97 -12.22
CA ARG A 229 56.06 -2.75 -13.47
C ARG A 229 55.36 -4.09 -13.22
N GLN A 230 55.75 -4.81 -12.17
CA GLN A 230 55.11 -6.09 -11.80
C GLN A 230 53.64 -5.91 -11.43
N LEU A 231 53.30 -4.86 -10.68
CA LEU A 231 51.91 -4.52 -10.35
C LEU A 231 51.07 -4.25 -11.60
N LEU A 232 51.61 -3.56 -12.60
CA LEU A 232 50.91 -3.32 -13.87
C LEU A 232 50.69 -4.61 -14.66
N GLU A 233 51.71 -5.48 -14.74
CA GLU A 233 51.58 -6.78 -15.40
C GLU A 233 50.53 -7.67 -14.71
N GLU A 234 50.53 -7.72 -13.37
CA GLU A 234 49.55 -8.47 -12.61
C GLU A 234 48.14 -7.86 -12.72
N LEU A 235 48.00 -6.53 -12.68
CA LEU A 235 46.73 -5.84 -12.85
C LEU A 235 46.14 -6.12 -14.23
N ASP A 236 46.93 -5.99 -15.30
CA ASP A 236 46.51 -6.32 -16.67
C ASP A 236 46.06 -7.78 -16.79
N SER A 237 46.74 -8.71 -16.09
CA SER A 237 46.36 -10.11 -16.07
C SER A 237 45.01 -10.35 -15.38
N LEU A 238 44.78 -9.68 -14.24
CA LEU A 238 43.55 -9.80 -13.46
C LEU A 238 42.36 -9.13 -14.15
N GLU A 239 42.56 -7.97 -14.78
CA GLU A 239 41.52 -7.28 -15.56
C GLU A 239 41.12 -8.09 -16.80
N LYS A 240 42.09 -8.74 -17.46
CA LYS A 240 41.79 -9.70 -18.54
C LYS A 240 41.02 -10.90 -18.00
N GLU A 241 41.37 -11.45 -16.85
CA GLU A 241 40.64 -12.56 -16.23
C GLU A 241 39.21 -12.18 -15.81
N GLU A 242 39.00 -10.96 -15.33
CA GLU A 242 37.67 -10.43 -15.02
C GLU A 242 36.82 -10.27 -16.29
N GLY A 243 37.42 -9.73 -17.36
CA GLY A 243 36.75 -9.58 -18.66
C GLY A 243 36.56 -10.88 -19.46
N ARG A 244 37.21 -11.99 -19.06
CA ARG A 244 37.09 -13.29 -19.75
C ARG A 244 35.70 -13.89 -19.66
N LYS A 245 34.94 -13.62 -18.59
CA LYS A 245 33.63 -14.22 -18.36
C LYS A 245 32.55 -13.15 -18.27
N ILE A 246 31.41 -13.39 -18.92
CA ILE A 246 30.24 -12.54 -18.77
C ILE A 246 29.49 -13.00 -17.52
N THR A 247 29.43 -12.13 -16.52
CA THR A 247 28.76 -12.36 -15.24
C THR A 247 27.50 -11.50 -15.14
N SER A 248 26.61 -11.80 -14.20
CA SER A 248 25.42 -10.99 -13.92
C SER A 248 25.75 -9.55 -13.51
N GLU A 249 26.91 -9.31 -12.90
CA GLU A 249 27.36 -7.96 -12.52
C GLU A 249 27.73 -7.11 -13.74
N ASN A 250 28.12 -7.75 -14.85
CA ASN A 250 28.40 -7.05 -16.11
C ASN A 250 27.12 -6.72 -16.88
N ILE A 251 25.96 -7.27 -16.46
CA ILE A 251 24.65 -6.98 -17.06
C ILE A 251 24.05 -5.79 -16.33
N HIS A 252 23.82 -4.70 -17.06
CA HIS A 252 23.19 -3.51 -16.51
C HIS A 252 21.66 -3.59 -16.62
N THR A 253 20.95 -3.10 -15.61
CA THR A 253 19.50 -2.92 -15.68
C THR A 253 19.17 -1.76 -16.63
N GLY A 254 18.55 -2.06 -17.78
CA GLY A 254 18.20 -1.04 -18.77
C GLY A 254 16.91 -0.27 -18.43
N PHE A 255 15.95 -0.93 -17.79
CA PHE A 255 14.66 -0.37 -17.36
C PHE A 255 14.17 -1.16 -16.14
N ASP A 256 13.70 -0.46 -15.13
CA ASP A 256 13.10 -1.04 -13.92
C ASP A 256 11.89 -0.19 -13.53
N SER A 257 10.70 -0.78 -13.62
CA SER A 257 9.46 -0.15 -13.18
C SER A 257 8.68 -1.11 -12.31
N SER A 258 8.44 -0.72 -11.07
CA SER A 258 7.50 -1.42 -10.20
C SER A 258 6.15 -0.70 -10.26
N HIS A 259 5.09 -1.44 -10.55
CA HIS A 259 3.72 -0.97 -10.42
C HIS A 259 3.02 -1.84 -9.38
N VAL A 260 2.69 -1.26 -8.24
CA VAL A 260 1.87 -1.91 -7.23
C VAL A 260 0.46 -1.35 -7.40
N THR A 261 -0.47 -2.20 -7.87
CA THR A 261 -1.88 -1.86 -7.91
C THR A 261 -2.40 -1.80 -6.48
N LYS A 262 -2.23 -0.64 -5.83
CA LYS A 262 -2.95 -0.33 -4.60
C LYS A 262 -4.41 -0.23 -5.00
N GLY A 263 -5.28 -0.98 -4.32
CA GLY A 263 -6.73 -0.83 -4.49
C GLY A 263 -7.04 0.66 -4.42
N LYS A 264 -7.77 1.16 -5.43
CA LYS A 264 -8.20 2.55 -5.52
C LYS A 264 -8.76 2.91 -4.14
N ALA A 265 -8.03 3.74 -3.38
CA ALA A 265 -8.64 4.39 -2.23
C ALA A 265 -9.84 5.12 -2.83
N GLU A 266 -11.02 4.87 -2.27
CA GLU A 266 -12.26 5.46 -2.72
C GLU A 266 -12.04 6.96 -2.93
N ASP A 267 -12.02 7.37 -4.20
CA ASP A 267 -12.14 8.77 -4.57
C ASP A 267 -13.53 9.18 -4.09
N LYS A 268 -13.60 9.72 -2.88
CA LYS A 268 -14.63 10.66 -2.49
C LYS A 268 -14.48 11.85 -3.43
N SER A 269 -15.19 11.80 -4.54
CA SER A 269 -15.48 12.98 -5.34
C SER A 269 -16.40 13.89 -4.53
N THR A 270 -15.84 14.91 -3.90
CA THR A 270 -16.59 16.14 -3.61
C THR A 270 -15.72 17.33 -3.96
N GLY A 271 -16.36 18.28 -4.63
CA GLY A 271 -15.76 19.43 -5.27
C GLY A 271 -15.06 20.42 -4.33
N GLU A 272 -14.54 21.43 -4.99
CA GLU A 272 -13.72 22.51 -4.48
C GLU A 272 -14.25 23.18 -3.21
N ALA A 273 -13.43 23.19 -2.15
CA ALA A 273 -13.42 24.28 -1.18
C ALA A 273 -12.02 24.48 -0.58
N LYS A 274 -11.56 25.73 -0.60
CA LYS A 274 -10.26 26.22 -0.13
C LYS A 274 -10.12 26.19 1.40
N LYS A 275 -8.86 26.02 1.84
CA LYS A 275 -8.19 26.28 3.16
C LYS A 275 -7.88 24.98 3.92
N SER A 276 -6.76 24.82 4.62
CA SER A 276 -5.55 25.62 4.84
C SER A 276 -4.45 24.69 5.35
N THR A 277 -3.22 24.95 4.94
CA THR A 277 -2.00 24.18 5.26
C THR A 277 -1.69 24.18 6.76
N GLN A 278 -1.70 23.01 7.41
CA GLN A 278 -0.89 22.74 8.61
C GLN A 278 -0.16 21.41 8.44
N LYS A 279 1.18 21.47 8.48
CA LYS A 279 2.06 20.30 8.51
C LYS A 279 2.06 19.72 9.92
N ALA A 280 1.57 18.49 10.08
CA ALA A 280 1.91 17.65 11.23
C ALA A 280 2.98 16.64 10.79
N GLN A 281 4.16 16.70 11.42
CA GLN A 281 5.20 15.69 11.26
C GLN A 281 4.79 14.44 12.06
N THR A 282 4.42 13.36 11.37
CA THR A 282 4.26 12.04 11.99
C THR A 282 5.56 11.27 11.81
N VAL A 283 6.30 11.09 12.92
CA VAL A 283 7.45 10.19 12.99
C VAL A 283 6.92 8.76 12.95
N GLU A 284 7.24 8.03 11.88
CA GLU A 284 6.96 6.60 11.76
C GLU A 284 7.87 5.82 12.71
N VAL A 285 7.27 5.07 13.64
CA VAL A 285 8.00 4.11 14.48
C VAL A 285 8.04 2.77 13.76
N LEU A 286 9.26 2.30 13.51
CA LEU A 286 9.57 1.03 12.88
C LEU A 286 9.18 -0.12 13.83
N ASN A 287 8.13 -0.88 13.44
CA ASN A 287 7.62 -2.12 14.04
C ASN A 287 6.46 -2.00 15.07
N PRO A 288 5.19 -1.83 14.63
CA PRO A 288 4.02 -1.81 15.50
C PRO A 288 3.58 -3.21 15.99
N GLN A 289 4.24 -4.30 15.58
CA GLN A 289 3.82 -5.68 15.88
C GLN A 289 4.54 -6.32 17.07
N ALA A 290 5.33 -5.56 17.84
CA ALA A 290 6.09 -6.10 18.98
C ALA A 290 5.32 -6.15 20.32
N LEU A 291 4.10 -5.59 20.41
CA LEU A 291 3.30 -5.54 21.63
C LEU A 291 1.87 -6.02 21.38
N GLY A 292 1.67 -7.34 21.44
CA GLY A 292 0.33 -7.94 21.31
C GLY A 292 0.38 -9.45 21.15
N LYS A 293 0.88 -10.18 22.15
CA LYS A 293 0.60 -11.61 22.27
C LYS A 293 -0.58 -11.78 23.23
N PRO A 294 -1.76 -12.27 22.80
CA PRO A 294 -2.66 -12.94 23.70
C PRO A 294 -2.34 -14.43 23.73
N LEU A 295 -2.24 -14.89 24.97
CA LEU A 295 -2.00 -16.21 25.44
C LEU A 295 -3.16 -17.14 25.07
N LEU A 296 -2.83 -18.38 24.71
CA LEU A 296 -3.75 -19.51 24.63
C LEU A 296 -4.53 -19.70 25.94
N THR A 297 -5.86 -19.66 25.87
CA THR A 297 -6.74 -20.37 26.79
C THR A 297 -7.88 -21.07 26.04
N LYS A 298 -8.05 -22.34 26.39
CA LYS A 298 -9.03 -23.32 25.89
C LYS A 298 -10.45 -23.06 26.45
N LYS A 299 -11.42 -23.64 25.72
CA LYS A 299 -12.86 -23.92 26.00
C LYS A 299 -13.78 -22.93 25.29
N SER A 300 -14.94 -23.29 24.72
CA SER A 300 -15.59 -24.55 24.35
C SER A 300 -16.86 -24.15 23.60
N ASP A 301 -17.28 -24.97 22.64
CA ASP A 301 -18.64 -25.12 22.09
C ASP A 301 -19.43 -23.88 21.63
N GLY A 302 -19.63 -23.83 20.31
CA GLY A 302 -20.96 -23.92 19.71
C GLY A 302 -21.86 -22.68 19.76
N GLN A 303 -22.31 -22.28 18.56
CA GLN A 303 -23.44 -21.39 18.27
C GLN A 303 -23.08 -19.91 18.09
N GLN A 304 -22.61 -19.58 16.88
CA GLN A 304 -22.74 -18.23 16.34
C GLN A 304 -24.01 -18.20 15.48
N SER A 305 -25.07 -17.67 16.09
CA SER A 305 -26.28 -17.22 15.42
C SER A 305 -25.93 -15.97 14.61
N SER A 306 -26.28 -15.98 13.32
CA SER A 306 -26.23 -14.79 12.47
C SER A 306 -27.26 -13.80 12.99
N GLY A 307 -26.82 -12.65 13.48
CA GLY A 307 -27.69 -11.53 13.86
C GLY A 307 -28.36 -10.98 12.61
N ALA A 308 -29.59 -11.42 12.38
CA ALA A 308 -30.56 -10.76 11.53
C ALA A 308 -31.57 -10.10 12.47
N ASP A 309 -31.11 -9.06 13.16
CA ASP A 309 -31.96 -8.11 13.88
C ASP A 309 -31.60 -6.74 13.29
N ALA A 310 -32.07 -6.52 12.06
CA ALA A 310 -32.24 -5.18 11.54
C ALA A 310 -33.73 -4.87 11.74
N ASP A 311 -33.92 -4.01 12.72
CA ASP A 311 -35.10 -3.26 13.09
C ASP A 311 -35.95 -2.90 11.86
N ALA A 312 -37.18 -3.39 11.86
CA ALA A 312 -38.17 -3.12 10.82
C ALA A 312 -39.51 -2.86 11.49
N ASP A 313 -39.53 -1.90 12.41
CA ASP A 313 -40.75 -1.26 12.90
C ASP A 313 -40.41 0.15 13.38
N GLU A 314 -40.18 1.09 12.44
CA GLU A 314 -40.55 2.50 12.67
C GLU A 314 -41.12 3.13 11.38
N PRO A 315 -42.18 3.95 11.49
CA PRO A 315 -42.77 4.64 10.36
C PRO A 315 -41.84 5.78 9.91
N MET A 316 -41.56 5.82 8.61
CA MET A 316 -40.81 6.88 7.94
C MET A 316 -41.43 8.25 8.24
N GLY A 317 -40.75 9.04 9.06
CA GLY A 317 -41.04 10.43 9.32
C GLY A 317 -39.73 11.16 9.59
N GLY A 318 -39.20 11.82 8.56
CA GLY A 318 -38.00 12.62 8.65
C GLY A 318 -37.71 13.25 7.29
N ASP A 319 -37.98 14.55 7.19
CA ASP A 319 -37.53 15.44 6.12
C ASP A 319 -36.04 15.22 5.83
N ASP A 320 -35.72 14.71 4.65
CA ASP A 320 -34.47 14.97 3.95
C ASP A 320 -34.78 14.98 2.45
N ASP A 321 -34.77 16.18 1.88
CA ASP A 321 -34.90 16.50 0.47
C ASP A 321 -33.74 15.89 -0.35
N ASP A 322 -33.81 14.60 -0.65
CA ASP A 322 -33.11 13.96 -1.78
C ASP A 322 -34.00 12.80 -2.31
N GLU A 323 -34.99 13.15 -3.11
CA GLU A 323 -35.88 12.25 -3.87
C GLU A 323 -35.14 11.46 -4.97
N ASP A 324 -34.03 10.79 -4.65
CA ASP A 324 -33.58 9.65 -5.46
C ASP A 324 -34.41 8.44 -5.01
N GLU A 325 -35.62 8.34 -5.54
CA GLU A 325 -36.48 7.16 -5.49
C GLU A 325 -35.61 5.89 -5.62
N VAL A 326 -35.66 4.99 -4.63
CA VAL A 326 -34.80 3.79 -4.51
C VAL A 326 -35.17 2.77 -5.61
N GLU A 327 -34.98 3.16 -6.85
CA GLU A 327 -35.23 2.34 -8.02
C GLU A 327 -34.01 1.48 -8.33
N ALA A 328 -34.25 0.22 -8.69
CA ALA A 328 -33.19 -0.62 -9.26
C ALA A 328 -32.63 0.05 -10.52
N SER A 329 -31.31 0.25 -10.56
CA SER A 329 -30.59 0.68 -11.76
C SER A 329 -30.86 -0.27 -12.92
N GLU A 330 -30.62 0.18 -14.15
CA GLU A 330 -30.69 -0.71 -15.32
C GLU A 330 -29.81 -1.95 -15.18
N LEU A 331 -28.70 -1.85 -14.45
CA LEU A 331 -27.81 -2.98 -14.14
C LEU A 331 -28.48 -3.96 -13.19
N GLY A 332 -29.09 -3.49 -12.10
CA GLY A 332 -29.89 -4.29 -11.18
C GLY A 332 -31.05 -5.00 -11.91
N LYS A 333 -31.80 -4.29 -12.76
CA LYS A 333 -32.89 -4.87 -13.56
C LYS A 333 -32.39 -5.98 -14.52
N LYS A 334 -31.23 -5.81 -15.15
CA LYS A 334 -30.58 -6.86 -15.97
C LYS A 334 -30.17 -8.06 -15.13
N PHE A 335 -29.63 -7.84 -13.93
CA PHE A 335 -29.27 -8.91 -13.01
C PHE A 335 -30.51 -9.67 -12.49
N ALA A 336 -31.59 -8.95 -12.20
CA ALA A 336 -32.89 -9.52 -11.81
C ALA A 336 -33.44 -10.49 -12.85
N SER A 337 -33.23 -10.21 -14.15
CA SER A 337 -33.70 -11.05 -15.25
C SER A 337 -33.01 -12.41 -15.36
N ILE A 338 -31.86 -12.59 -14.70
CA ILE A 338 -31.14 -13.87 -14.66
C ILE A 338 -31.92 -14.87 -13.81
N LYS A 339 -32.15 -16.07 -14.36
CA LYS A 339 -32.94 -17.11 -13.70
C LYS A 339 -32.32 -17.54 -12.35
N ALA A 340 -33.18 -17.69 -11.36
CA ALA A 340 -32.78 -18.22 -10.05
C ALA A 340 -32.19 -19.64 -10.20
N GLY A 341 -30.96 -19.83 -9.74
CA GLY A 341 -30.21 -21.10 -9.83
C GLY A 341 -29.14 -21.14 -10.92
N ASP A 342 -29.13 -20.22 -11.88
CA ASP A 342 -28.06 -20.12 -12.90
C ASP A 342 -26.84 -19.35 -12.36
N TYR A 343 -26.22 -19.93 -11.33
CA TYR A 343 -25.10 -19.35 -10.60
C TYR A 343 -23.89 -18.99 -11.47
N ARG A 344 -23.70 -19.71 -12.59
CA ARG A 344 -22.63 -19.43 -13.55
C ARG A 344 -22.82 -18.07 -14.23
N THR A 345 -24.04 -17.81 -14.69
CA THR A 345 -24.43 -16.55 -15.35
C THR A 345 -24.40 -15.39 -14.36
N CYS A 346 -24.85 -15.61 -13.12
CA CYS A 346 -24.76 -14.61 -12.06
C CYS A 346 -23.29 -14.24 -11.74
N LEU A 347 -22.40 -15.24 -11.63
CA LEU A 347 -20.98 -15.01 -11.36
C LEU A 347 -20.28 -14.26 -12.50
N GLU A 348 -20.59 -14.62 -13.74
CA GLU A 348 -20.05 -13.94 -14.92
C GLU A 348 -20.51 -12.48 -14.97
N PHE A 349 -21.80 -12.23 -14.71
CA PHE A 349 -22.36 -10.88 -14.68
C PHE A 349 -21.71 -10.02 -13.59
N ILE A 350 -21.58 -10.54 -12.36
CA ILE A 350 -20.92 -9.81 -11.25
C ILE A 350 -19.44 -9.58 -11.55
N SER A 351 -18.77 -10.51 -12.25
CA SER A 351 -17.37 -10.33 -12.65
C SER A 351 -17.19 -9.24 -13.72
N GLN A 352 -18.18 -9.05 -14.60
CA GLN A 352 -18.18 -8.01 -15.63
C GLN A 352 -18.63 -6.65 -15.07
N HIS A 353 -19.53 -6.67 -14.09
CA HIS A 353 -20.11 -5.50 -13.45
C HIS A 353 -19.99 -5.57 -11.92
N PRO A 354 -18.80 -5.31 -11.33
CA PRO A 354 -18.62 -5.34 -9.87
C PRO A 354 -19.49 -4.31 -9.12
N GLU A 355 -19.90 -3.25 -9.81
CA GLU A 355 -20.77 -2.18 -9.28
C GLU A 355 -22.14 -2.70 -8.85
N VAL A 356 -22.61 -3.82 -9.40
CA VAL A 356 -23.91 -4.41 -9.05
C VAL A 356 -23.99 -4.90 -7.59
N VAL A 357 -22.86 -5.05 -6.89
CA VAL A 357 -22.79 -5.49 -5.49
C VAL A 357 -22.99 -4.33 -4.50
N ALA A 358 -23.30 -3.13 -4.99
CA ALA A 358 -23.64 -1.98 -4.16
C ALA A 358 -24.93 -2.19 -3.35
N GLU A 359 -25.06 -1.50 -2.21
CA GLU A 359 -26.26 -1.50 -1.35
C GLU A 359 -27.51 -1.11 -2.12
N LYS A 360 -27.42 0.01 -2.84
CA LYS A 360 -28.51 0.61 -3.62
C LYS A 360 -29.17 -0.38 -4.58
N GLU A 361 -28.37 -1.26 -5.20
CA GLU A 361 -28.88 -2.27 -6.13
C GLU A 361 -29.62 -3.41 -5.41
N THR A 362 -29.19 -3.76 -4.19
CA THR A 362 -29.88 -4.77 -3.38
C THR A 362 -31.24 -4.25 -2.95
N ASP A 363 -31.30 -3.01 -2.47
CA ASP A 363 -32.54 -2.39 -1.99
C ASP A 363 -33.51 -2.13 -3.14
N GLY A 364 -33.02 -1.60 -4.27
CA GLY A 364 -33.83 -1.41 -5.48
C GLY A 364 -34.42 -2.71 -6.02
N LEU A 365 -33.71 -3.84 -5.91
CA LEU A 365 -34.23 -5.16 -6.28
C LEU A 365 -35.32 -5.67 -5.32
N LEU A 366 -35.24 -5.33 -4.02
CA LEU A 366 -36.28 -5.66 -3.05
C LEU A 366 -37.54 -4.80 -3.26
N VAL A 367 -37.38 -3.51 -3.58
CA VAL A 367 -38.49 -2.64 -3.99
C VAL A 367 -39.16 -3.18 -5.26
N LEU A 368 -38.37 -3.57 -6.27
CA LEU A 368 -38.91 -4.19 -7.48
C LEU A 368 -39.65 -5.51 -7.18
N ALA A 369 -39.12 -6.32 -6.26
CA ALA A 369 -39.80 -7.53 -5.81
C ALA A 369 -41.14 -7.24 -5.12
N PHE A 370 -41.21 -6.16 -4.34
CA PHE A 370 -42.42 -5.71 -3.66
C PHE A 370 -43.48 -5.23 -4.66
N ASN A 371 -43.11 -4.34 -5.58
CA ASN A 371 -43.99 -3.85 -6.65
C ASN A 371 -44.53 -5.01 -7.50
N SER A 372 -43.66 -5.95 -7.87
CA SER A 372 -44.04 -7.15 -8.62
C SER A 372 -44.99 -8.07 -7.84
N ALA A 373 -44.91 -8.08 -6.51
CA ALA A 373 -45.82 -8.84 -5.66
C ALA A 373 -47.20 -8.19 -5.56
N ILE A 374 -47.27 -6.85 -5.58
CA ILE A 374 -48.52 -6.08 -5.66
C ILE A 374 -49.20 -6.33 -7.00
N ASP A 375 -48.43 -6.36 -8.10
CA ASP A 375 -48.94 -6.65 -9.45
C ASP A 375 -49.36 -8.13 -9.64
N GLY A 376 -49.24 -8.97 -8.61
CA GLY A 376 -49.55 -10.40 -8.66
C GLY A 376 -48.52 -11.27 -9.38
N ALA A 377 -47.39 -10.70 -9.83
CA ALA A 377 -46.29 -11.38 -10.51
C ALA A 377 -45.33 -12.06 -9.51
N TYR A 378 -45.86 -13.03 -8.75
CA TYR A 378 -45.12 -13.71 -7.67
C TYR A 378 -43.84 -14.44 -8.07
N GLU A 379 -43.76 -14.97 -9.29
CA GLU A 379 -42.56 -15.67 -9.76
C GLU A 379 -41.40 -14.69 -9.99
N LEU A 380 -41.72 -13.52 -10.57
CA LEU A 380 -40.76 -12.44 -10.78
C LEU A 380 -40.32 -11.84 -9.44
N ALA A 381 -41.26 -11.63 -8.51
CA ALA A 381 -40.95 -11.19 -7.15
C ALA A 381 -39.99 -12.15 -6.43
N ARG A 382 -40.22 -13.46 -6.52
CA ARG A 382 -39.31 -14.47 -5.93
C ARG A 382 -37.92 -14.44 -6.55
N GLN A 383 -37.85 -14.27 -7.87
CA GLN A 383 -36.58 -14.15 -8.59
C GLN A 383 -35.80 -12.90 -8.16
N CYS A 384 -36.47 -11.77 -8.00
CA CYS A 384 -35.84 -10.53 -7.54
C CYS A 384 -35.33 -10.65 -6.10
N VAL A 385 -36.10 -11.27 -5.19
CA VAL A 385 -35.65 -11.57 -3.82
C VAL A 385 -34.41 -12.48 -3.84
N HIS A 386 -34.42 -13.52 -4.67
CA HIS A 386 -33.27 -14.42 -4.79
C HIS A 386 -32.01 -13.66 -5.24
N GLN A 387 -32.13 -12.78 -6.25
CA GLN A 387 -30.99 -12.01 -6.75
C GLN A 387 -30.53 -10.93 -5.75
N ALA A 388 -31.44 -10.26 -5.06
CA ALA A 388 -31.13 -9.29 -4.01
C ALA A 388 -30.33 -9.93 -2.86
N LEU A 389 -30.85 -11.03 -2.29
CA LEU A 389 -30.17 -11.73 -1.20
C LEU A 389 -28.82 -12.31 -1.64
N LEU A 390 -28.69 -12.76 -2.90
CA LEU A 390 -27.41 -13.22 -3.44
C LEU A 390 -26.35 -12.10 -3.38
N LEU A 391 -26.70 -10.87 -3.79
CA LEU A 391 -25.81 -9.71 -3.71
C LEU A 391 -25.49 -9.34 -2.26
N GLN A 392 -26.49 -9.35 -1.37
CA GLN A 392 -26.32 -9.12 0.06
C GLN A 392 -25.29 -10.09 0.67
N TYR A 393 -25.40 -11.38 0.37
CA TYR A 393 -24.46 -12.40 0.82
C TYR A 393 -23.06 -12.23 0.20
N CYS A 394 -22.98 -11.90 -1.08
CA CYS A 394 -21.70 -11.63 -1.74
C CYS A 394 -20.95 -10.47 -1.08
N ARG A 395 -21.67 -9.42 -0.67
CA ARG A 395 -21.16 -8.26 0.06
C ARG A 395 -20.70 -8.62 1.47
N ALA A 396 -21.52 -9.37 2.22
CA ALA A 396 -21.23 -9.77 3.60
C ALA A 396 -19.95 -10.61 3.76
N LEU A 397 -19.52 -11.34 2.72
CA LEU A 397 -18.30 -12.15 2.75
C LEU A 397 -17.00 -11.38 2.39
N GLY A 398 -17.07 -10.08 2.09
CA GLY A 398 -15.90 -9.21 1.85
C GLY A 398 -15.28 -9.31 0.45
N ARG A 399 -14.01 -8.90 0.30
CA ARG A 399 -13.35 -8.67 -1.01
C ARG A 399 -13.29 -9.90 -1.93
N ASP A 400 -13.11 -11.10 -1.37
CA ASP A 400 -13.16 -12.38 -2.10
C ASP A 400 -14.51 -13.11 -1.91
N GLY A 401 -15.51 -12.39 -1.37
CA GLY A 401 -16.77 -12.95 -0.90
C GLY A 401 -17.63 -13.53 -2.00
N VAL A 402 -17.64 -12.91 -3.19
CA VAL A 402 -18.37 -13.39 -4.38
C VAL A 402 -17.94 -14.83 -4.71
N ARG A 403 -16.64 -15.07 -4.91
CA ARG A 403 -16.14 -16.41 -5.27
C ARG A 403 -16.39 -17.44 -4.18
N MET A 404 -16.25 -17.04 -2.91
CA MET A 404 -16.48 -17.92 -1.77
C MET A 404 -17.96 -18.28 -1.60
N PHE A 405 -18.87 -17.32 -1.79
CA PHE A 405 -20.31 -17.54 -1.77
C PHE A 405 -20.72 -18.53 -2.87
N PHE A 406 -20.34 -18.27 -4.12
CA PHE A 406 -20.66 -19.15 -5.23
C PHE A 406 -20.08 -20.55 -5.07
N LYS A 407 -18.85 -20.69 -4.55
CA LYS A 407 -18.26 -21.99 -4.23
C LYS A 407 -19.08 -22.75 -3.17
N ARG A 408 -19.54 -22.06 -2.14
CA ARG A 408 -20.33 -22.64 -1.04
C ARG A 408 -21.74 -23.04 -1.49
N ILE A 409 -22.40 -22.23 -2.33
CA ILE A 409 -23.78 -22.51 -2.77
C ILE A 409 -23.85 -23.59 -3.87
N THR A 410 -22.81 -23.74 -4.69
CA THR A 410 -22.75 -24.79 -5.72
C THR A 410 -22.24 -26.14 -5.19
N THR A 411 -21.70 -26.18 -3.96
CA THR A 411 -21.20 -27.44 -3.37
C THR A 411 -22.38 -28.27 -2.86
N PRO A 412 -22.59 -29.50 -3.37
CA PRO A 412 -23.71 -30.34 -2.93
C PRO A 412 -23.65 -30.64 -1.44
N GLY A 413 -24.74 -30.40 -0.71
CA GLY A 413 -24.87 -30.73 0.72
C GLY A 413 -24.23 -29.72 1.68
N HIS A 414 -23.83 -28.54 1.20
CA HIS A 414 -23.30 -27.48 2.06
C HIS A 414 -24.42 -26.74 2.81
N GLN A 415 -24.26 -26.51 4.12
CA GLN A 415 -25.30 -25.84 4.95
C GLN A 415 -25.69 -24.46 4.44
N ALA A 416 -24.73 -23.70 3.90
CA ALA A 416 -24.99 -22.37 3.33
C ALA A 416 -26.04 -22.36 2.21
N GLN A 417 -26.17 -23.45 1.44
CA GLN A 417 -27.20 -23.55 0.41
C GLN A 417 -28.59 -23.59 1.05
N LYS A 418 -28.74 -24.36 2.15
CA LYS A 418 -30.01 -24.48 2.87
C LYS A 418 -30.39 -23.15 3.52
N VAL A 419 -29.46 -22.54 4.27
CA VAL A 419 -29.67 -21.24 4.93
C VAL A 419 -30.09 -20.17 3.91
N PHE A 420 -29.37 -20.09 2.78
CA PHE A 420 -29.71 -19.14 1.73
C PHE A 420 -31.12 -19.34 1.17
N PHE A 421 -31.52 -20.58 0.85
CA PHE A 421 -32.87 -20.82 0.33
C PHE A 421 -33.96 -20.59 1.37
N ASP A 422 -33.70 -20.91 2.64
CA ASP A 422 -34.63 -20.66 3.75
C ASP A 422 -34.86 -19.15 3.90
N ASP A 423 -33.81 -18.33 3.80
CA ASP A 423 -33.90 -16.86 3.84
C ASP A 423 -34.65 -16.28 2.64
N VAL A 424 -34.37 -16.76 1.42
CA VAL A 424 -35.11 -16.35 0.21
C VAL A 424 -36.59 -16.64 0.35
N ASN A 425 -36.96 -17.82 0.85
CA ASN A 425 -38.35 -18.19 1.02
C ASN A 425 -39.02 -17.38 2.15
N SER A 426 -38.32 -17.13 3.26
CA SER A 426 -38.81 -16.32 4.38
C SER A 426 -39.08 -14.86 3.96
N THR A 427 -38.12 -14.24 3.28
CA THR A 427 -38.24 -12.86 2.80
C THR A 427 -39.32 -12.73 1.74
N PHE A 428 -39.40 -13.67 0.80
CA PHE A 428 -40.49 -13.71 -0.18
C PHE A 428 -41.87 -13.89 0.48
N ALA A 429 -41.98 -14.71 1.52
CA ALA A 429 -43.23 -14.90 2.26
C ALA A 429 -43.70 -13.61 2.94
N ARG A 430 -42.77 -12.86 3.56
CA ARG A 430 -43.05 -11.54 4.17
C ARG A 430 -43.50 -10.50 3.16
N ILE A 431 -42.81 -10.41 2.01
CA ILE A 431 -43.20 -9.51 0.92
C ILE A 431 -44.60 -9.87 0.40
N LYS A 432 -44.90 -11.17 0.27
CA LYS A 432 -46.20 -11.64 -0.19
C LYS A 432 -47.33 -11.38 0.81
N SER A 433 -47.10 -11.48 2.13
CA SER A 433 -48.12 -11.16 3.13
C SER A 433 -48.41 -9.66 3.13
N ARG A 434 -47.36 -8.83 3.12
CA ARG A 434 -47.48 -7.37 3.11
C ARG A 434 -48.16 -6.85 1.84
N ALA A 435 -47.82 -7.39 0.67
CA ALA A 435 -48.49 -7.03 -0.59
C ALA A 435 -50.00 -7.37 -0.56
N LYS A 436 -50.38 -8.50 0.04
CA LYS A 436 -51.80 -8.88 0.20
C LYS A 436 -52.55 -8.01 1.21
N GLU A 437 -51.87 -7.57 2.26
CA GLU A 437 -52.46 -6.65 3.24
C GLU A 437 -52.73 -5.29 2.60
N ILE A 438 -51.80 -4.78 1.79
CA ILE A 438 -51.99 -3.53 1.04
C ILE A 438 -53.10 -3.65 0.00
N GLU A 439 -53.15 -4.76 -0.74
CA GLU A 439 -54.25 -5.02 -1.68
C GLU A 439 -55.61 -5.02 -0.95
N LYS A 440 -55.65 -5.59 0.26
CA LYS A 440 -56.86 -5.61 1.10
C LYS A 440 -57.19 -4.22 1.67
N GLN A 441 -56.19 -3.43 2.08
CA GLN A 441 -56.38 -2.05 2.55
C GLN A 441 -56.89 -1.16 1.42
N ARG A 442 -56.27 -1.20 0.24
CA ARG A 442 -56.74 -0.45 -0.94
C ARG A 442 -58.17 -0.83 -1.31
N ALA A 443 -58.51 -2.13 -1.26
CA ALA A 443 -59.88 -2.58 -1.51
C ALA A 443 -60.88 -2.14 -0.41
N GLN A 444 -60.42 -1.96 0.83
CA GLN A 444 -61.24 -1.43 1.93
C GLN A 444 -61.43 0.09 1.80
N GLU A 445 -60.38 0.83 1.47
CA GLU A 445 -60.41 2.28 1.20
C GLU A 445 -61.29 2.62 -0.01
N GLU A 446 -61.21 1.83 -1.09
CA GLU A 446 -62.10 1.93 -2.25
C GLU A 446 -63.57 1.61 -1.88
N ALA A 447 -63.80 0.72 -0.92
CA ALA A 447 -65.14 0.37 -0.45
C ALA A 447 -65.72 1.40 0.55
N GLU A 448 -64.87 2.11 1.29
CA GLU A 448 -65.24 3.12 2.28
C GLU A 448 -65.30 4.55 1.69
N GLY A 449 -64.84 4.75 0.45
CA GLY A 449 -64.99 6.02 -0.29
C GLY A 449 -64.14 7.17 0.25
N THR A 450 -63.15 6.87 1.09
CA THR A 450 -62.14 7.79 1.61
C THR A 450 -60.80 7.53 0.93
N GLY A 451 -60.76 7.67 -0.40
CA GLY A 451 -59.48 7.85 -1.08
C GLY A 451 -58.87 9.16 -0.58
N GLY A 452 -57.61 9.11 -0.13
CA GLY A 452 -56.91 10.23 0.51
C GLY A 452 -56.93 11.52 -0.30
N VAL A 453 -57.97 12.32 -0.09
CA VAL A 453 -58.04 13.73 -0.47
C VAL A 453 -57.96 14.47 0.85
N GLU A 454 -56.90 15.26 1.05
CA GLU A 454 -56.77 16.15 2.20
C GLU A 454 -58.05 16.99 2.31
N GLN A 455 -58.62 17.11 3.52
CA GLN A 455 -59.89 17.83 3.70
C GLN A 455 -59.60 19.16 4.37
N ILE A 456 -60.00 20.27 3.74
CA ILE A 456 -59.90 21.60 4.34
C ILE A 456 -61.04 21.78 5.34
N GLN A 457 -60.68 21.92 6.61
CA GLN A 457 -61.62 22.22 7.69
C GLN A 457 -61.32 23.60 8.27
N LEU A 458 -62.33 24.48 8.28
CA LEU A 458 -62.21 25.81 8.87
C LEU A 458 -62.30 25.68 10.40
N HIS A 459 -61.22 26.07 11.08
CA HIS A 459 -61.15 26.24 12.53
C HIS A 459 -60.53 27.60 12.85
N ALA A 460 -60.96 28.23 13.94
CA ALA A 460 -60.30 29.45 14.41
C ALA A 460 -58.91 29.10 14.97
N VAL A 461 -57.93 29.97 14.73
CA VAL A 461 -56.55 29.78 15.22
C VAL A 461 -56.49 29.88 16.75
N ASP A 462 -57.40 30.62 17.37
CA ASP A 462 -57.54 30.76 18.82
C ASP A 462 -58.92 30.28 19.30
N PRO A 463 -59.00 29.51 20.41
CA PRO A 463 -60.26 28.92 20.91
C PRO A 463 -61.28 29.95 21.39
N ASN A 464 -60.87 31.22 21.55
CA ASN A 464 -61.72 32.32 22.00
C ASN A 464 -62.30 33.15 20.84
N THR A 465 -61.96 32.82 19.60
CA THR A 465 -62.37 33.59 18.42
C THR A 465 -63.48 32.85 17.70
N THR A 466 -64.70 33.40 17.72
CA THR A 466 -65.83 32.79 17.00
C THR A 466 -65.91 33.37 15.60
N ILE A 467 -65.73 32.52 14.58
CA ILE A 467 -65.93 32.90 13.19
C ILE A 467 -67.44 32.97 12.93
N ASN A 468 -67.95 34.15 12.63
CA ASN A 468 -69.36 34.35 12.30
C ASN A 468 -69.54 34.60 10.80
N ILE A 469 -70.49 33.88 10.20
CA ILE A 469 -70.76 33.94 8.77
C ILE A 469 -71.85 34.98 8.53
N GLN A 470 -71.52 36.08 7.85
CA GLN A 470 -72.47 37.15 7.54
C GLN A 470 -72.94 37.04 6.09
N ILE A 471 -74.26 36.94 5.89
CA ILE A 471 -74.86 36.86 4.57
C ILE A 471 -75.24 38.27 4.09
N PRO A 472 -74.80 38.70 2.90
CA PRO A 472 -75.16 40.01 2.36
C PRO A 472 -76.68 40.18 2.14
N PRO A 473 -77.28 41.32 2.55
CA PRO A 473 -78.72 41.57 2.40
C PRO A 473 -79.13 41.82 0.94
N GLU A 474 -80.37 41.47 0.58
CA GLU A 474 -80.84 41.49 -0.83
C GLU A 474 -81.02 42.89 -1.46
N ASN A 475 -81.09 43.97 -0.68
CA ASN A 475 -81.39 45.32 -1.19
C ASN A 475 -80.50 46.40 -0.57
N SER A 476 -79.18 46.29 -0.76
CA SER A 476 -78.23 47.33 -0.36
C SER A 476 -77.77 48.19 -1.54
N SER A 477 -77.45 49.46 -1.25
CA SER A 477 -76.98 50.45 -2.23
C SER A 477 -75.45 50.59 -2.24
N ASP A 478 -74.74 49.79 -1.43
CA ASP A 478 -73.28 49.84 -1.30
C ASP A 478 -72.59 48.94 -2.36
N PRO A 479 -71.67 49.47 -3.19
CA PRO A 479 -70.97 48.70 -4.21
C PRO A 479 -70.21 47.45 -3.72
N ALA A 480 -69.84 47.39 -2.44
CA ALA A 480 -69.16 46.22 -1.86
C ALA A 480 -70.15 45.06 -1.58
N GLU A 481 -71.34 45.37 -1.05
CA GLU A 481 -72.35 44.37 -0.69
C GLU A 481 -73.02 43.75 -1.94
N ILE A 482 -73.12 44.51 -3.03
CA ILE A 482 -73.61 44.01 -4.33
C ILE A 482 -72.67 42.94 -4.88
N LYS A 483 -71.34 43.16 -4.82
CA LYS A 483 -70.33 42.20 -5.27
C LYS A 483 -70.31 40.93 -4.41
N ALA A 484 -70.43 41.08 -3.09
CA ALA A 484 -70.52 39.94 -2.19
C ALA A 484 -71.76 39.07 -2.48
N LYS A 485 -72.89 39.69 -2.87
CA LYS A 485 -74.10 38.94 -3.26
C LYS A 485 -73.95 38.24 -4.61
N GLU A 486 -73.26 38.84 -5.57
CA GLU A 486 -72.92 38.19 -6.85
C GLU A 486 -72.04 36.95 -6.63
N LEU A 487 -71.03 37.03 -5.74
CA LEU A 487 -70.21 35.89 -5.34
C LEU A 487 -71.03 34.81 -4.62
N PHE A 488 -71.92 35.20 -3.68
CA PHE A 488 -72.80 34.26 -2.99
C PHE A 488 -73.69 33.46 -3.97
N ASN A 489 -74.27 34.13 -4.97
CA ASN A 489 -75.11 33.50 -5.99
C ASN A 489 -74.32 32.60 -6.95
N ALA A 490 -73.01 32.82 -7.09
CA ALA A 490 -72.13 32.00 -7.92
C ALA A 490 -71.76 30.65 -7.26
N PHE A 491 -71.90 30.53 -5.93
CA PHE A 491 -71.58 29.30 -5.20
C PHE A 491 -72.54 28.13 -5.49
N PRO A 492 -72.10 26.88 -5.30
CA PRO A 492 -72.98 25.71 -5.42
C PRO A 492 -74.17 25.78 -4.46
N PRO A 493 -75.35 25.26 -4.84
CA PRO A 493 -76.57 25.33 -4.02
C PRO A 493 -76.45 24.57 -2.69
N GLY A 494 -75.50 23.63 -2.58
CA GLY A 494 -75.17 22.97 -1.32
C GLY A 494 -74.42 23.87 -0.35
N LEU A 495 -73.50 24.70 -0.85
CA LEU A 495 -72.75 25.66 -0.05
C LEU A 495 -73.61 26.86 0.34
N GLN A 496 -74.47 27.35 -0.57
CA GLN A 496 -75.42 28.43 -0.27
C GLN A 496 -76.31 28.11 0.94
N ARG A 497 -76.85 26.87 1.01
CA ARG A 497 -77.66 26.42 2.16
C ARG A 497 -76.86 26.31 3.46
N ALA A 498 -75.59 25.91 3.37
CA ALA A 498 -74.71 25.81 4.53
C ALA A 498 -74.27 27.20 5.05
N LEU A 499 -74.11 28.18 4.15
CA LEU A 499 -73.87 29.57 4.52
C LEU A 499 -75.16 30.22 5.09
N GLU A 500 -76.33 29.86 4.57
CA GLU A 500 -77.64 30.27 5.09
C GLU A 500 -77.95 29.76 6.50
N SER A 501 -77.43 28.59 6.86
CA SER A 501 -77.61 28.04 8.21
C SER A 501 -76.70 28.70 9.25
N GLY A 502 -75.68 29.44 8.83
CA GLY A 502 -74.75 30.16 9.71
C GLY A 502 -73.90 29.25 10.61
N SER A 503 -73.90 27.94 10.36
CA SER A 503 -73.16 26.95 11.15
C SER A 503 -71.86 26.55 10.46
N LEU A 504 -70.74 26.72 11.15
CA LEU A 504 -69.41 26.33 10.67
C LEU A 504 -69.33 24.82 10.38
N ASP A 505 -70.07 23.99 11.13
CA ASP A 505 -70.08 22.53 10.97
C ASP A 505 -70.73 22.10 9.66
N GLU A 506 -71.78 22.79 9.22
CA GLU A 506 -72.45 22.48 7.95
C GLU A 506 -71.61 22.95 6.76
N VAL A 507 -70.91 24.07 6.89
CA VAL A 507 -69.95 24.55 5.88
C VAL A 507 -68.76 23.59 5.76
N ASN A 508 -68.19 23.17 6.90
CA ASN A 508 -67.11 22.18 6.93
C ASN A 508 -67.52 20.83 6.32
N LYS A 509 -68.79 20.44 6.46
CA LYS A 509 -69.33 19.21 5.83
C LYS A 509 -69.46 19.32 4.32
N VAL A 510 -69.61 20.52 3.77
CA VAL A 510 -69.64 20.76 2.32
C VAL A 510 -68.22 20.87 1.77
N LEU A 511 -67.33 21.59 2.46
CA LEU A 511 -65.92 21.70 2.10
C LEU A 511 -65.20 20.33 2.15
N GLY A 512 -65.54 19.46 3.11
CA GLY A 512 -64.98 18.11 3.18
C GLY A 512 -65.45 17.13 2.10
N LYS A 513 -66.40 17.52 1.24
CA LYS A 513 -66.89 16.69 0.13
C LYS A 513 -66.31 17.09 -1.23
N MET A 514 -65.52 18.15 -1.30
CA MET A 514 -64.91 18.64 -2.54
C MET A 514 -63.39 18.53 -2.47
N SER A 515 -62.71 18.75 -3.59
CA SER A 515 -61.25 18.67 -3.64
C SER A 515 -60.60 19.84 -2.89
N VAL A 516 -59.35 19.66 -2.45
CA VAL A 516 -58.55 20.68 -1.74
C VAL A 516 -58.51 21.99 -2.52
N GLU A 517 -58.16 21.91 -3.81
CA GLU A 517 -58.01 23.06 -4.69
C GLU A 517 -59.32 23.86 -4.82
N GLU A 518 -60.46 23.17 -4.96
CA GLU A 518 -61.78 23.81 -5.06
C GLU A 518 -62.23 24.41 -3.72
N ALA A 519 -61.95 23.73 -2.60
CA ALA A 519 -62.29 24.22 -1.27
C ALA A 519 -61.45 25.46 -0.88
N GLU A 520 -60.17 25.52 -1.26
CA GLU A 520 -59.31 26.70 -1.08
C GLU A 520 -59.82 27.91 -1.85
N GLU A 521 -60.18 27.73 -3.12
CA GLU A 521 -60.72 28.81 -3.96
C GLU A 521 -62.02 29.38 -3.37
N ILE A 522 -62.90 28.51 -2.89
CA ILE A 522 -64.16 28.91 -2.25
C ILE A 522 -63.91 29.66 -0.93
N VAL A 523 -62.97 29.19 -0.09
CA VAL A 523 -62.61 29.88 1.16
C VAL A 523 -62.00 31.25 0.87
N ALA A 524 -61.18 31.37 -0.18
CA ALA A 524 -60.64 32.66 -0.62
C ALA A 524 -61.75 33.62 -1.09
N GLN A 525 -62.73 33.13 -1.86
CA GLN A 525 -63.89 33.91 -2.31
C GLN A 525 -64.82 34.31 -1.14
N LEU A 526 -64.95 33.47 -0.10
CA LEU A 526 -65.69 33.80 1.12
C LEU A 526 -65.03 34.91 1.93
N SER A 527 -63.69 34.94 1.95
CA SER A 527 -62.89 36.02 2.55
C SER A 527 -62.96 37.31 1.74
N GLU A 528 -62.81 37.25 0.41
CA GLU A 528 -62.92 38.41 -0.50
C GLU A 528 -64.32 39.04 -0.46
N GLY A 529 -65.35 38.20 -0.35
CA GLY A 529 -66.74 38.63 -0.21
C GLY A 529 -67.09 39.20 1.17
N GLY A 530 -66.16 39.22 2.13
CA GLY A 530 -66.40 39.71 3.49
C GLY A 530 -67.45 38.90 4.27
N MET A 531 -67.72 37.65 3.84
CA MET A 531 -68.74 36.78 4.44
C MET A 531 -68.23 36.05 5.68
N LEU A 532 -66.91 36.07 5.93
CA LEU A 532 -66.27 35.56 7.14
C LEU A 532 -65.87 36.74 8.02
N SER A 533 -66.58 36.95 9.12
CA SER A 533 -66.24 37.95 10.14
C SER A 533 -65.59 37.28 11.34
N VAL A 534 -64.42 37.80 11.73
CA VAL A 534 -63.68 37.37 12.92
C VAL A 534 -63.93 38.42 13.99
N GLU A 535 -64.80 38.12 14.95
CA GLU A 535 -65.04 39.03 16.09
C GLU A 535 -64.09 38.67 17.24
N GLU A 536 -63.16 39.57 17.55
CA GLU A 536 -62.44 39.55 18.82
C GLU A 536 -63.40 40.03 19.92
N GLN A 537 -63.68 39.19 20.92
CA GLN A 537 -64.45 39.62 22.09
C GLN A 537 -63.66 40.68 22.85
N ILE A 538 -64.02 41.96 22.69
CA ILE A 538 -63.39 43.06 23.40
C ILE A 538 -63.88 43.04 24.86
N ILE A 539 -62.99 42.68 25.79
CA ILE A 539 -63.28 42.61 27.22
C ILE A 539 -63.19 44.03 27.82
N ASP A 540 -64.29 44.56 28.36
CA ASP A 540 -64.31 45.85 29.09
C ASP A 540 -63.70 45.69 30.49
N ALA A 541 -62.44 46.11 30.64
CA ALA A 541 -61.65 45.98 31.86
C ALA A 541 -62.11 46.86 33.04
N THR A 542 -63.16 47.68 32.87
CA THR A 542 -63.69 48.53 33.96
C THR A 542 -64.76 47.85 34.82
N THR A 543 -65.26 46.69 34.41
CA THR A 543 -66.26 45.88 35.15
C THR A 543 -65.62 44.73 35.93
N GLU A 544 -66.17 44.36 37.09
CA GLU A 544 -65.63 43.25 37.93
C GLU A 544 -65.59 41.89 37.20
N GLU A 545 -66.47 41.69 36.22
CA GLU A 545 -66.47 40.51 35.34
C GLU A 545 -65.35 40.58 34.30
N GLY A 546 -65.06 41.77 33.75
CA GLY A 546 -63.95 41.97 32.81
C GLY A 546 -62.57 41.80 33.44
N GLN A 547 -62.39 42.19 34.72
CA GLN A 547 -61.14 41.96 35.45
C GLN A 547 -60.91 40.47 35.81
N LYS A 548 -61.97 39.68 35.94
CA LYS A 548 -61.87 38.23 36.12
C LYS A 548 -61.51 37.55 34.80
N ALA A 549 -62.17 37.93 33.71
CA ALA A 549 -61.83 37.43 32.37
C ALA A 549 -60.38 37.78 31.98
N LEU A 550 -59.88 38.97 32.33
CA LEU A 550 -58.48 39.34 32.09
C LEU A 550 -57.48 38.49 32.90
N LYS A 551 -57.83 38.13 34.14
CA LYS A 551 -56.97 37.27 34.98
C LYS A 551 -56.95 35.83 34.50
N GLU A 552 -58.12 35.31 34.10
CA GLU A 552 -58.20 33.99 33.48
C GLU A 552 -57.44 33.96 32.14
N PHE A 553 -57.44 35.08 31.40
CA PHE A 553 -56.65 35.26 30.17
C PHE A 553 -55.13 35.24 30.45
N GLU A 554 -54.65 36.00 31.44
CA GLU A 554 -53.22 35.98 31.82
C GLU A 554 -52.76 34.61 32.35
N GLU A 555 -53.66 33.83 32.96
CA GLU A 555 -53.37 32.47 33.43
C GLU A 555 -53.32 31.45 32.28
N GLN A 556 -54.22 31.55 31.30
CA GLN A 556 -54.18 30.70 30.10
C GLN A 556 -52.96 30.99 29.23
N GLU A 557 -52.58 32.26 29.07
CA GLU A 557 -51.39 32.63 28.29
C GLU A 557 -50.10 32.14 28.95
N LYS A 558 -50.03 32.19 30.29
CA LYS A 558 -48.92 31.58 31.05
C LYS A 558 -48.89 30.06 30.95
N ALA A 559 -50.06 29.41 30.91
CA ALA A 559 -50.13 27.96 30.76
C ALA A 559 -49.63 27.52 29.37
N ALA A 560 -50.04 28.21 28.30
CA ALA A 560 -49.57 27.95 26.94
C ALA A 560 -48.06 28.20 26.77
N GLN A 561 -47.53 29.28 27.39
CA GLN A 561 -46.08 29.54 27.40
C GLN A 561 -45.30 28.49 28.22
N GLN A 562 -45.89 27.93 29.29
CA GLN A 562 -45.29 26.83 30.05
C GLN A 562 -45.32 25.51 29.28
N GLU A 563 -46.36 25.24 28.50
CA GLU A 563 -46.44 24.08 27.60
C GLU A 563 -45.39 24.17 26.48
N GLN A 564 -45.29 25.31 25.81
CA GLN A 564 -44.25 25.54 24.78
C GLN A 564 -42.83 25.46 25.35
N ALA A 565 -42.61 25.95 26.58
CA ALA A 565 -41.32 25.81 27.26
C ALA A 565 -41.02 24.36 27.68
N ALA A 566 -42.04 23.57 28.03
CA ALA A 566 -41.90 22.15 28.35
C ALA A 566 -41.60 21.31 27.08
N GLU A 567 -42.19 21.66 25.94
CA GLU A 567 -41.95 21.03 24.64
C GLU A 567 -40.53 21.32 24.13
N GLN A 568 -40.06 22.56 24.25
CA GLN A 568 -38.66 22.92 23.96
C GLN A 568 -37.66 22.25 24.91
N ALA A 569 -38.00 22.08 26.20
CA ALA A 569 -37.16 21.37 27.16
C ALA A 569 -37.12 19.85 26.89
N ALA A 570 -38.20 19.26 26.38
CA ALA A 570 -38.25 17.86 25.95
C ALA A 570 -37.37 17.61 24.70
N LEU A 571 -37.36 18.56 23.76
CA LEU A 571 -36.50 18.50 22.57
C LEU A 571 -35.00 18.59 22.91
N SER A 572 -34.62 19.42 23.89
CA SER A 572 -33.23 19.55 24.35
C SER A 572 -32.68 18.34 25.14
N LYS A 573 -33.56 17.45 25.62
CA LYS A 573 -33.18 16.27 26.42
C LYS A 573 -32.75 15.07 25.57
N TYR A 574 -33.03 15.11 24.26
CA TYR A 574 -32.66 14.05 23.30
C TYR A 574 -31.38 14.36 22.50
N SER A 575 -30.76 15.54 22.68
CA SER A 575 -29.56 15.95 21.93
C SER A 575 -28.23 15.81 22.68
N ASP A 576 -28.22 15.20 23.88
CA ASP A 576 -27.04 15.17 24.76
C ASP A 576 -26.78 13.79 25.39
N ASP A 577 -27.03 12.71 24.63
CA ASP A 577 -26.59 11.35 24.97
C ASP A 577 -25.59 10.82 23.91
N PRO A 578 -24.28 10.73 24.23
CA PRO A 578 -23.28 10.20 23.31
C PRO A 578 -23.09 8.69 23.49
N GLU A 579 -23.50 7.89 22.50
CA GLU A 579 -22.90 6.58 22.20
C GLU A 579 -21.99 6.63 20.97
#